data_AF-A0A8J6DWI9-F1
#
_entry.id   AF-A0A8J6DWI9-F1
#
_cell.length_a   1.000
_cell.length_b   1.000
_cell.length_c   1.000
_cell.angle_alpha   90.00
_cell.angle_beta   90.00
_cell.angle_gamma   90.00
#
_symmetry.space_group_name_H-M   'P 1'
#
loop_
_entity.id
_entity.type
_entity.pdbx_description
1 polymer ?
#
loop_
_entity_poly.entity_id
_entity_poly.type
_entity_poly.pdbx_seq_one_letter_code
_entity_poly.pdbx_strand_id
1 'polypeptide(L)' 'MKIYSDLSFQRLRILYTKILDVLEQIPKNAAYRKYTEQITNEKLGIVKAETDIKKLEDRLQGGEIEEVILQ' A
#
# COMPACT_ATOMS: atom_id res chain seq x y z
N MET A 1 -6.76 7.97 -19.33
CA MET A 1 -6.30 6.69 -18.74
C MET A 1 -5.03 6.87 -17.89
N LYS A 2 -3.93 7.45 -18.43
CA LYS A 2 -2.67 7.66 -17.68
C LYS A 2 -2.74 8.63 -16.46
N ILE A 3 -3.62 9.63 -16.51
CA ILE A 3 -3.84 10.55 -15.37
C ILE A 3 -4.49 9.82 -14.18
N TYR A 4 -5.43 8.90 -14.45
CA TYR A 4 -6.08 8.12 -13.40
C TYR A 4 -5.10 7.16 -12.74
N SER A 5 -4.19 6.54 -13.51
CA SER A 5 -3.17 5.65 -12.94
C SER A 5 -2.22 6.38 -12.00
N ASP A 6 -1.72 7.55 -12.39
CA ASP A 6 -0.79 8.33 -11.55
C ASP A 6 -1.45 8.78 -10.23
N LEU A 7 -2.74 9.10 -10.26
CA LEU A 7 -3.52 9.43 -9.06
C LEU A 7 -3.68 8.21 -8.13
N SER A 8 -3.92 7.01 -8.69
CA SER A 8 -4.02 5.77 -7.92
C SER A 8 -2.71 5.42 -7.21
N PHE A 9 -1.56 5.58 -7.88
CA PHE A 9 -0.23 5.39 -7.25
C PHE A 9 -0.02 6.34 -6.06
N GLN A 10 -0.33 7.64 -6.25
CA GLN A 10 -0.20 8.62 -5.17
C GLN A 10 -1.12 8.29 -3.99
N ARG A 11 -2.36 7.89 -4.27
CA ARG A 11 -3.34 7.52 -3.25
C ARG A 11 -2.88 6.34 -2.41
N LEU A 12 -2.35 5.28 -3.02
CA LEU A 12 -1.82 4.13 -2.30
C LEU A 12 -0.60 4.47 -1.44
N ARG A 13 0.31 5.32 -1.93
CA ARG A 13 1.45 5.80 -1.13
C ARG A 13 0.99 6.56 0.11
N ILE A 14 -0.01 7.43 -0.05
CA ILE A 14 -0.60 8.18 1.07
C ILE A 14 -1.28 7.22 2.05
N LEU A 15 -2.08 6.26 1.58
CA LEU A 15 -2.78 5.31 2.44
C LEU A 15 -1.82 4.45 3.25
N TYR A 16 -0.83 3.82 2.62
CA TYR A 16 0.13 2.99 3.35
C TYR A 16 0.99 3.79 4.32
N THR A 17 1.37 5.03 3.98
CA THR A 17 2.08 5.90 4.92
C THR A 17 1.21 6.23 6.12
N LYS A 18 -0.06 6.60 5.91
CA LYS A 18 -1.02 6.86 7.00
C LYS A 18 -1.27 5.64 7.89
N ILE A 19 -1.31 4.44 7.31
CA ILE A 19 -1.43 3.21 8.09
C ILE A 19 -0.21 3.06 9.01
N LEU A 20 1.01 3.25 8.49
CA LEU A 20 2.23 3.20 9.30
C LEU A 20 2.20 4.25 10.42
N ASP A 21 1.80 5.50 10.11
CA ASP A 21 1.69 6.58 11.10
C ASP A 21 0.70 6.22 12.23
N VAL A 22 -0.44 5.60 11.90
CA VAL A 22 -1.43 5.15 12.89
C VAL A 22 -0.88 3.98 13.72
N LEU A 23 -0.16 3.04 13.09
CA LEU A 23 0.47 1.92 13.79
C LEU A 23 1.51 2.38 14.80
N GLU A 24 2.10 3.57 14.65
CA GLU A 24 3.03 4.12 15.64
C GLU A 24 2.40 4.29 17.03
N GLN A 25 1.08 4.49 17.09
CA GLN A 25 0.31 4.64 18.32
C GLN A 25 0.08 3.31 19.06
N ILE A 26 0.34 2.17 18.42
CA ILE A 26 0.19 0.83 18.99
C ILE A 26 1.53 0.39 19.61
N PRO A 27 1.57 -0.28 20.78
CA PRO A 27 2.83 -0.77 21.35
C PRO A 27 3.66 -1.64 20.39
N LYS A 28 4.98 -1.43 20.33
CA LYS A 28 5.92 -2.14 19.41
C LYS A 28 5.92 -3.67 19.56
N ASN A 29 5.59 -4.18 20.74
CA ASN A 29 5.52 -5.61 21.02
C ASN A 29 4.15 -6.24 20.68
N ALA A 30 3.16 -5.44 20.28
CA ALA A 30 1.88 -5.96 19.85
C ALA A 30 2.05 -6.72 18.53
N ALA A 31 1.63 -7.99 18.52
CA ALA A 31 1.72 -8.84 17.33
C ALA A 31 1.02 -8.20 16.12
N TYR A 32 -0.14 -7.58 16.34
CA TYR A 32 -0.87 -6.85 15.29
C TYR A 32 -0.01 -5.78 14.64
N ARG A 33 0.63 -4.89 15.43
CA ARG A 33 1.53 -3.86 14.89
C ARG A 33 2.65 -4.48 14.08
N LYS A 34 3.35 -5.48 14.64
CA LYS A 34 4.50 -6.12 13.99
C LYS A 34 4.15 -6.67 12.60
N TYR A 35 3.06 -7.43 12.49
CA TYR A 35 2.68 -8.06 11.23
C TYR A 35 2.07 -7.06 10.25
N THR A 36 1.24 -6.12 10.71
CA THR A 36 0.68 -5.08 9.83
C THR A 36 1.78 -4.16 9.30
N GLU A 37 2.74 -3.74 10.13
CA GLU A 37 3.90 -2.96 9.67
C GLU A 37 4.70 -3.71 8.59
N GLN A 38 4.96 -5.01 8.78
CA GLN A 38 5.68 -5.81 7.79
C GLN A 38 4.95 -5.82 6.44
N ILE A 39 3.66 -6.16 6.43
CA ILE A 39 2.84 -6.25 5.22
C ILE A 39 2.71 -4.88 4.56
N THR A 40 2.43 -3.82 5.32
CA THR A 40 2.27 -2.46 4.80
C THR A 40 3.58 -1.94 4.21
N ASN A 41 4.73 -2.19 4.84
CA ASN A 41 6.03 -1.80 4.28
C ASN A 41 6.36 -2.55 2.99
N GLU A 42 6.06 -3.85 2.92
CA GLU A 42 6.24 -4.64 1.70
C GLU A 42 5.41 -4.07 0.54
N LYS A 43 4.10 -3.88 0.75
CA LYS A 43 3.19 -3.30 -0.26
C LYS A 43 3.61 -1.89 -0.67
N LEU A 44 4.00 -1.04 0.27
CA LEU A 44 4.52 0.30 -0.02
C LEU A 44 5.81 0.25 -0.85
N GLY A 45 6.69 -0.71 -0.58
CA GLY A 45 7.89 -0.96 -1.37
C GLY A 45 7.55 -1.28 -2.83
N ILE A 46 6.57 -2.15 -3.07
CA ILE A 46 6.09 -2.50 -4.41
C ILE A 46 5.55 -1.26 -5.13
N VAL A 47 4.67 -0.48 -4.48
CA VAL A 47 4.08 0.76 -5.05
C VAL A 47 5.14 1.84 -5.37
N LYS A 48 6.26 1.86 -4.63
CA LYS A 48 7.38 2.76 -4.91
C LYS A 48 8.26 2.28 -6.07
N ALA A 49 8.41 0.96 -6.22
CA ALA A 49 9.27 0.36 -7.23
C ALA A 49 8.62 0.29 -8.63
N GLU A 50 7.30 0.11 -8.69
CA GLU A 50 6.59 0.00 -9.96
C GLU A 50 6.14 1.35 -10.53
N THR A 51 6.14 1.44 -11.85
CA THR A 51 5.61 2.59 -12.62
C THR A 51 4.47 2.19 -13.55
N ASP A 52 4.26 0.88 -13.74
CA ASP A 52 3.21 0.33 -14.59
C ASP A 52 2.10 -0.22 -13.70
N ILE A 53 0.87 0.24 -13.95
CA ILE A 53 -0.28 -0.10 -13.11
C ILE A 53 -0.66 -1.58 -13.20
N LYS A 54 -0.48 -2.22 -14.37
CA LYS A 54 -0.80 -3.65 -14.55
C LYS A 54 0.21 -4.51 -13.82
N LYS A 55 1.50 -4.17 -13.93
CA LYS A 55 2.54 -4.84 -13.12
C LYS A 55 2.33 -4.65 -11.63
N LEU A 56 1.85 -3.48 -11.21
CA LEU A 56 1.54 -3.22 -9.81
C LEU A 56 0.40 -4.13 -9.33
N GLU A 57 -0.70 -4.21 -10.07
CA GLU A 57 -1.85 -5.08 -9.77
C GLU A 57 -1.40 -6.54 -9.62
N ASP A 58 -0.62 -7.05 -10.57
CA ASP A 58 -0.09 -8.42 -10.56
C ASP A 58 0.78 -8.69 -9.33
N ARG A 59 1.62 -7.73 -8.94
CA ARG A 59 2.53 -7.87 -7.78
C ARG A 59 1.82 -7.72 -6.45
N LEU A 60 0.75 -6.92 -6.38
CA LEU A 60 -0.04 -6.75 -5.15
C LEU A 60 -1.03 -7.90 -4.93
N GLN A 61 -1.35 -8.67 -5.96
CA GLN A 61 -2.27 -9.82 -5.92
C GLN A 61 -3.63 -9.48 -5.27
N GLY A 62 -4.09 -8.24 -5.45
CA GLY A 62 -5.26 -7.68 -4.76
C GLY A 62 -6.41 -7.32 -5.69
N GLY A 63 -6.38 -7.79 -6.94
CA GLY A 63 -7.36 -7.40 -7.96
C GLY A 63 -7.00 -6.09 -8.66
N GLU A 64 -8.01 -5.37 -9.14
CA GLU A 64 -7.83 -4.06 -9.76
C GLU A 64 -7.39 -3.01 -8.73
N ILE A 65 -6.67 -1.98 -9.18
CA ILE A 65 -6.07 -1.01 -8.24
C ILE A 65 -7.12 -0.30 -7.37
N GLU A 66 -8.33 -0.11 -7.90
CA GLU A 66 -9.46 0.50 -7.21
C GLU A 66 -9.94 -0.37 -6.04
N GLU A 67 -9.92 -1.70 -6.19
CA GLU A 67 -10.25 -2.64 -5.13
C GLU A 67 -9.20 -2.61 -4.02
N VAL A 68 -7.91 -2.56 -4.41
CA VAL A 68 -6.79 -2.44 -3.48
C VAL A 68 -6.86 -1.16 -2.65
N ILE A 69 -7.36 -0.06 -3.23
CA ILE A 69 -7.54 1.22 -2.53
C ILE A 69 -8.69 1.18 -1.51
N LEU A 70 -9.70 0.33 -1.71
CA LEU A 70 -10.87 0.21 -0.85
C LEU A 70 -10.68 -0.75 0.33
N GLN A 71 -9.71 -1.68 0.24
CA GLN A 71 -9.35 -2.63 1.28
C GLN A 71 -8.72 -1.95 2.50
#